data_AF-A0A8T4RCK2-F1
#
_entry.id   AF-A0A8T4RCK2-F1
#
_cell.length_a   1.000
_cell.length_b   1.000
_cell.length_c   1.000
_cell.angle_alpha   90.00
_cell.angle_beta   90.00
_cell.angle_gamma   90.00
#
_symmetry.space_group_name_H-M   'P 1'
#
loop_
_entity.id
_entity.type
_entity.pdbx_description
1 polymer ?
#
loop_
_entity_poly.entity_id
_entity_poly.type
_entity_poly.pdbx_seq_one_letter_code
_entity_poly.pdbx_strand_id
1 'polypeptide(L)'
;PSLKKAHLEPVAQLKKAKQIAPFANAMEDISDGLASEIRHICEQSSTGAVIFTDNLPIKEEARKAAGRIGKKPEGLALYGGEEFELVYTIPEKNLNRAKGYLIGEITRKKGVRTYSKGKEKPLKNFGFDHFRKA
;
A
#
# COMPACT_ATOMS: atom_id res chain seq x y z
N PRO A 1 10.96 -13.23 7.08
CA PRO A 1 10.37 -14.49 6.58
C PRO A 1 10.70 -14.63 5.09
N SER A 2 10.84 -15.86 4.58
CA SER A 2 10.87 -16.10 3.13
C SER A 2 9.55 -15.71 2.49
N LEU A 3 9.51 -15.51 1.16
CA LEU A 3 8.27 -15.17 0.46
C LEU A 3 7.15 -16.19 0.70
N LYS A 4 7.46 -17.49 0.57
CA LYS A 4 6.49 -18.56 0.78
C LYS A 4 5.91 -18.55 2.20
N LYS A 5 6.76 -18.36 3.21
CA LYS A 5 6.31 -18.28 4.60
C LYS A 5 5.46 -17.03 4.84
N ALA A 6 5.86 -15.89 4.28
CA ALA A 6 5.11 -14.64 4.44
C ALA A 6 3.68 -14.75 3.89
N HIS A 7 3.49 -15.47 2.78
CA HIS A 7 2.19 -15.70 2.16
C HIS A 7 1.37 -16.79 2.88
N LEU A 8 1.98 -17.92 3.25
CA LEU A 8 1.25 -19.04 3.88
C LEU A 8 1.00 -18.86 5.38
N GLU A 9 1.82 -18.05 6.05
CA GLU A 9 1.77 -17.81 7.50
C GLU A 9 1.90 -16.30 7.79
N PRO A 10 0.96 -15.46 7.32
CA PRO A 10 1.01 -14.03 7.59
C PRO A 10 0.78 -13.75 9.07
N VAL A 11 1.43 -12.71 9.58
CA VAL A 11 1.33 -12.31 10.99
C VAL A 11 0.61 -10.98 11.08
N ALA A 12 -0.53 -10.96 11.77
CA ALA A 12 -1.28 -9.73 12.02
C ALA A 12 -0.44 -8.70 12.81
N GLN A 13 -0.45 -7.46 12.34
CA GLN A 13 0.40 -6.37 12.87
C GLN A 13 -0.17 -5.71 14.14
N LEU A 14 -0.81 -6.47 15.03
CA LEU A 14 -1.58 -5.95 16.18
C LEU A 14 -0.78 -5.01 17.09
N LYS A 15 0.49 -5.34 17.37
CA LYS A 15 1.35 -4.49 18.20
C LYS A 15 1.63 -3.14 17.54
N LYS A 16 1.90 -3.13 16.22
CA LYS A 16 2.11 -1.89 15.45
C LYS A 16 0.81 -1.08 15.40
N ALA A 17 -0.32 -1.73 15.10
CA ALA A 17 -1.63 -1.09 15.05
C ALA A 17 -1.94 -0.33 16.34
N LYS A 18 -1.76 -0.96 17.51
CA LYS A 18 -1.96 -0.30 18.82
C LYS A 18 -1.06 0.91 19.04
N GLN A 19 0.18 0.89 18.52
CA GLN A 19 1.11 2.00 18.65
C GLN A 19 0.80 3.17 17.70
N ILE A 20 0.25 2.86 16.52
CA ILE A 20 -0.05 3.83 15.45
C ILE A 20 -1.41 4.49 15.68
N ALA A 21 -2.41 3.72 16.16
CA ALA A 21 -3.80 4.14 16.29
C ALA A 21 -4.02 5.51 16.98
N PRO A 22 -3.29 5.90 18.04
CA PRO A 22 -3.46 7.23 18.66
C PRO A 22 -3.08 8.42 17.76
N PHE A 23 -2.34 8.19 16.67
CA PHE A 23 -1.80 9.24 15.81
C PHE A 23 -2.32 9.18 14.38
N ALA A 24 -2.90 8.05 13.96
CA ALA A 24 -3.43 7.88 12.61
C ALA A 24 -4.83 8.50 12.46
N ASN A 25 -5.09 9.08 11.29
CA ASN A 25 -6.45 9.56 10.95
C ASN A 25 -7.31 8.42 10.36
N ALA A 26 -6.70 7.50 9.63
CA ALA A 26 -7.32 6.31 9.05
C ALA A 26 -6.27 5.21 8.95
N MET A 27 -6.67 3.95 9.10
CA MET A 27 -5.79 2.78 9.05
C MET A 27 -6.58 1.54 8.65
N GLU A 28 -5.98 0.68 7.84
CA GLU A 28 -6.51 -0.62 7.41
C GLU A 28 -5.33 -1.57 7.12
N ASP A 29 -5.59 -2.88 7.06
CA ASP A 29 -4.61 -3.87 6.61
C ASP A 29 -4.64 -4.07 5.09
N ILE A 30 -3.55 -4.61 4.52
CA ILE A 30 -3.40 -4.85 3.09
C ILE A 30 -3.75 -6.29 2.75
N SER A 31 -4.98 -6.52 2.29
CA SER A 31 -5.47 -7.82 1.85
C SER A 31 -5.62 -7.94 0.34
N ASP A 32 -6.22 -6.95 -0.34
CA ASP A 32 -6.49 -7.03 -1.80
C ASP A 32 -5.44 -6.28 -2.65
N GLY A 33 -4.46 -5.68 -1.97
CA GLY A 33 -3.34 -4.94 -2.54
C GLY A 33 -3.35 -3.48 -2.12
N LEU A 34 -2.15 -2.89 -1.98
CA LEU A 34 -1.97 -1.53 -1.46
C LEU A 34 -2.81 -0.47 -2.18
N ALA A 35 -2.96 -0.61 -3.51
CA ALA A 35 -3.79 0.29 -4.28
C ALA A 35 -5.27 0.23 -3.90
N SER A 36 -5.79 -0.98 -3.61
CA SER A 36 -7.17 -1.20 -3.17
C SER A 36 -7.44 -0.45 -1.87
N GLU A 37 -6.58 -0.67 -0.87
CA GLU A 37 -6.84 -0.14 0.48
C GLU A 37 -6.63 1.38 0.55
N ILE A 38 -5.69 1.92 -0.22
CA ILE A 38 -5.56 3.38 -0.35
C ILE A 38 -6.83 3.96 -1.00
N ARG A 39 -7.42 3.27 -1.99
CA ARG A 39 -8.70 3.68 -2.58
C ARG A 39 -9.82 3.61 -1.55
N HIS A 40 -9.94 2.54 -0.77
CA HIS A 40 -10.94 2.41 0.29
C HIS A 40 -10.85 3.56 1.30
N ILE A 41 -9.65 3.85 1.82
CA ILE A 41 -9.41 5.01 2.70
C ILE A 41 -9.89 6.31 2.04
N CYS A 42 -9.53 6.53 0.77
CA CYS A 42 -9.90 7.76 0.05
C CYS A 42 -11.40 7.89 -0.19
N GLU A 43 -12.08 6.80 -0.57
CA GLU A 43 -13.52 6.79 -0.83
C GLU A 43 -14.30 7.07 0.46
N GLN A 44 -13.98 6.36 1.55
CA GLN A 44 -14.63 6.52 2.86
C GLN A 44 -14.33 7.88 3.49
N SER A 45 -13.12 8.41 3.30
CA SER A 45 -12.72 9.72 3.84
C SER A 45 -13.08 10.89 2.94
N SER A 46 -13.63 10.62 1.75
CA SER A 46 -13.90 11.66 0.76
C SER A 46 -12.65 12.46 0.35
N THR A 47 -11.53 11.80 0.10
CA THR A 47 -10.26 12.39 -0.36
C THR A 47 -9.75 11.73 -1.65
N GLY A 48 -8.53 12.06 -2.07
CA GLY A 48 -7.75 11.23 -2.99
C GLY A 48 -6.31 11.09 -2.50
N ALA A 49 -5.44 10.47 -3.29
CA ALA A 49 -4.06 10.21 -2.90
C ALA A 49 -3.09 10.23 -4.08
N VAL A 50 -1.82 10.49 -3.79
CA VAL A 50 -0.69 10.28 -4.69
C VAL A 50 0.27 9.28 -4.05
N ILE A 51 0.52 8.16 -4.73
CA ILE A 51 1.42 7.09 -4.29
C ILE A 51 2.78 7.28 -4.97
N PHE A 52 3.84 7.43 -4.18
CA PHE A 52 5.21 7.51 -4.64
C PHE A 52 5.75 6.10 -4.90
N THR A 53 5.64 5.61 -6.13
CA THR A 53 5.99 4.20 -6.41
C THR A 53 7.48 3.91 -6.23
N ASP A 54 8.32 4.93 -6.39
CA ASP A 54 9.76 4.84 -6.17
C ASP A 54 10.12 4.64 -4.67
N ASN A 55 9.19 4.96 -3.75
CA ASN A 55 9.37 4.84 -2.31
C ASN A 55 8.80 3.54 -1.72
N LEU A 56 8.21 2.66 -2.53
CA LEU A 56 7.56 1.45 -2.02
C LEU A 56 8.59 0.51 -1.37
N PRO A 57 8.35 0.06 -0.12
CA PRO A 57 9.29 -0.79 0.62
C PRO A 57 9.22 -2.24 0.15
N ILE A 58 9.90 -2.55 -0.94
CA ILE A 58 9.90 -3.88 -1.54
C ILE A 58 11.19 -4.61 -1.20
N LYS A 59 11.06 -5.77 -0.55
CA LYS A 59 12.19 -6.64 -0.18
C LYS A 59 12.91 -7.18 -1.41
N GLU A 60 14.22 -7.35 -1.30
CA GLU A 60 15.05 -7.86 -2.41
C GLU A 60 14.61 -9.23 -2.93
N GLU A 61 14.16 -10.12 -2.04
CA GLU A 61 13.61 -11.43 -2.44
C GLU A 61 12.38 -11.28 -3.35
N ALA A 62 11.46 -10.34 -3.04
CA ALA A 62 10.31 -10.03 -3.86
C ALA A 62 10.72 -9.42 -5.21
N ARG A 63 11.75 -8.57 -5.24
CA ARG A 63 12.30 -8.01 -6.49
C ARG A 63 12.85 -9.11 -7.40
N LYS A 64 13.63 -10.05 -6.85
CA LYS A 64 14.15 -11.20 -7.58
C LYS A 64 13.02 -12.11 -8.09
N ALA A 65 12.02 -12.38 -7.27
CA ALA A 65 10.86 -13.17 -7.66
C ALA A 65 10.09 -12.50 -8.81
N ALA A 66 9.83 -11.19 -8.72
CA ALA A 66 9.20 -10.41 -9.78
C ALA A 66 9.97 -10.53 -11.10
N GLY A 67 11.30 -10.40 -11.06
CA GLY A 67 12.16 -10.54 -12.22
C GLY A 67 12.07 -11.92 -12.88
N ARG A 68 12.02 -13.00 -12.08
CA ARG A 68 11.88 -14.39 -12.59
C ARG A 68 10.56 -14.63 -13.33
N ILE A 69 9.51 -13.91 -12.98
CA ILE A 69 8.18 -14.02 -13.63
C ILE A 69 7.92 -12.88 -14.63
N GLY A 70 8.93 -12.08 -14.97
CA GLY A 70 8.82 -10.97 -15.92
C GLY A 70 7.87 -9.84 -15.48
N LYS A 71 7.64 -9.68 -14.17
CA LYS A 71 6.79 -8.62 -13.61
C LYS A 71 7.64 -7.51 -13.01
N LYS A 72 7.08 -6.30 -12.94
CA LYS A 72 7.67 -5.20 -12.19
C LYS A 72 7.37 -5.37 -10.69
N PRO A 73 8.35 -5.21 -9.81
CA PRO A 73 8.14 -5.37 -8.37
C PRO A 73 7.12 -4.37 -7.82
N GLU A 74 7.09 -3.13 -8.33
CA GLU A 74 6.11 -2.12 -7.92
C GLU A 74 4.68 -2.53 -8.31
N GLY A 75 4.52 -3.25 -9.42
CA GLY A 75 3.22 -3.79 -9.82
C GLY A 75 2.72 -4.84 -8.83
N LEU A 76 3.61 -5.72 -8.34
CA LEU A 76 3.24 -6.69 -7.29
C LEU A 76 2.91 -5.99 -5.98
N ALA A 77 3.70 -4.98 -5.57
CA ALA A 77 3.43 -4.24 -4.34
C ALA A 77 2.10 -3.45 -4.36
N LEU A 78 1.68 -2.97 -5.54
CA LEU A 78 0.43 -2.22 -5.67
C LEU A 78 -0.81 -3.13 -5.77
N TYR A 79 -0.69 -4.28 -6.42
CA TYR A 79 -1.85 -5.07 -6.87
C TYR A 79 -1.83 -6.53 -6.40
N GLY A 80 -0.81 -6.95 -5.65
CA GLY A 80 -0.61 -8.34 -5.22
C GLY A 80 -1.60 -8.74 -4.12
N GLY A 81 -1.52 -8.07 -2.97
CA GLY A 81 -2.36 -8.40 -1.82
C GLY A 81 -1.76 -9.52 -0.96
N GLU A 82 -2.52 -9.90 0.07
CA GLU A 82 -2.17 -10.93 1.05
C GLU A 82 -0.88 -10.65 1.83
N GLU A 83 -0.42 -9.39 1.86
CA GLU A 83 0.71 -8.99 2.68
C GLU A 83 0.35 -8.88 4.17
N PHE A 84 -0.91 -8.53 4.48
CA PHE A 84 -1.43 -8.29 5.83
C PHE A 84 -0.57 -7.32 6.66
N GLU A 85 0.15 -6.43 5.99
CA GLU A 85 0.79 -5.26 6.59
C GLU A 85 -0.24 -4.13 6.74
N LEU A 86 0.12 -3.05 7.42
CA LEU A 86 -0.78 -1.92 7.65
C LEU A 86 -0.52 -0.79 6.65
N VAL A 87 -1.60 -0.19 6.15
CA VAL A 87 -1.59 1.13 5.50
C VAL A 87 -2.35 2.12 6.38
N TYR A 88 -1.81 3.32 6.55
CA TYR A 88 -2.45 4.34 7.38
C TYR A 88 -2.08 5.74 6.92
N THR A 89 -2.87 6.72 7.37
CA THR A 89 -2.62 8.14 7.15
C THR A 89 -2.29 8.80 8.49
N ILE A 90 -1.37 9.75 8.48
CA ILE A 90 -0.92 10.46 9.67
C ILE A 90 -0.71 11.95 9.33
N PRO A 91 -1.10 12.89 10.22
CA PRO A 91 -0.79 14.30 10.03
C PRO A 91 0.72 14.54 9.97
N GLU A 92 1.16 15.49 9.15
CA GLU A 92 2.58 15.83 8.97
C GLU A 92 3.28 16.12 10.31
N LYS A 93 2.61 16.87 11.21
CA LYS A 93 3.09 17.17 12.57
C LYS A 93 3.40 15.94 13.44
N ASN A 94 2.86 14.78 13.10
CA ASN A 94 3.03 13.52 13.82
C ASN A 94 3.92 12.52 13.05
N LEU A 95 4.56 12.90 11.94
CA LEU A 95 5.39 11.98 11.15
C LEU A 95 6.54 11.34 11.96
N ASN A 96 7.08 12.05 12.96
CA ASN A 96 8.08 11.49 13.87
C ASN A 96 7.57 10.31 14.73
N ARG A 97 6.24 10.14 14.85
CA ARG A 97 5.58 9.01 15.52
C ARG A 97 5.27 7.85 14.57
N ALA A 98 5.40 8.07 13.26
CA ALA A 98 5.11 7.05 12.26
C ALA A 98 6.00 5.81 12.45
N LYS A 99 5.43 4.65 12.15
CA LYS A 99 6.11 3.35 12.08
C LYS A 99 5.94 2.80 10.67
N GLY A 100 7.01 2.78 9.88
CA GLY A 100 6.97 2.29 8.51
C GLY A 100 7.61 3.26 7.53
N TYR A 101 7.07 3.31 6.31
CA TYR A 101 7.64 4.04 5.19
C TYR A 101 6.65 5.09 4.69
N LEU A 102 7.14 6.29 4.38
CA LEU A 102 6.33 7.30 3.70
C LEU A 102 6.26 6.96 2.21
N ILE A 103 5.08 6.53 1.78
CA ILE A 103 4.84 6.03 0.41
C ILE A 103 3.95 6.95 -0.42
N GLY A 104 3.53 8.10 0.09
CA GLY A 104 2.59 8.96 -0.61
C GLY A 104 1.96 10.02 0.29
N GLU A 105 1.00 10.72 -0.28
CA GLU A 105 0.27 11.82 0.36
C GLU A 105 -1.22 11.75 0.07
N ILE A 106 -2.04 12.13 1.06
CA ILE A 106 -3.46 12.36 0.89
C ILE A 106 -3.68 13.75 0.30
N THR A 107 -4.62 13.86 -0.63
CA THR A 107 -4.92 15.11 -1.34
C THR A 107 -6.41 15.40 -1.34
N ARG A 108 -6.77 16.66 -1.56
CA ARG A 108 -8.18 17.08 -1.73
C ARG A 108 -8.78 16.62 -3.07
N LYS A 109 -7.94 16.49 -4.10
CA LYS A 109 -8.36 16.03 -5.43
C LYS A 109 -8.68 14.53 -5.36
N LYS A 110 -9.94 14.19 -5.62
CA LYS A 110 -10.45 12.80 -5.61
C LYS A 110 -9.67 11.89 -6.56
N GLY A 111 -9.70 10.60 -6.23
CA GLY A 111 -9.04 9.55 -6.99
C GLY A 111 -7.59 9.32 -6.58
N VAL A 112 -7.09 8.14 -6.93
CA VAL A 112 -5.73 7.70 -6.60
C VAL A 112 -4.84 7.82 -7.83
N ARG A 113 -3.65 8.38 -7.63
CA ARG A 113 -2.63 8.60 -8.67
C ARG A 113 -1.30 8.02 -8.21
N THR A 114 -0.45 7.64 -9.15
CA THR A 114 0.94 7.27 -8.88
C THR A 114 1.87 8.38 -9.34
N TYR A 115 2.99 8.53 -8.67
CA TYR A 115 4.08 9.42 -9.05
C TYR A 115 5.38 8.64 -9.06
N SER A 116 6.10 8.72 -10.18
CA SER A 116 7.42 8.11 -10.38
C SER A 116 8.23 8.94 -11.34
N LYS A 117 9.50 9.18 -11.04
CA LYS A 117 10.44 9.88 -11.94
C LYS A 117 9.88 11.17 -12.54
N GLY A 118 9.24 12.00 -11.72
CA GLY A 118 8.67 13.29 -12.17
C GLY A 118 7.32 13.22 -12.87
N LYS A 119 6.73 12.03 -13.03
CA LYS A 119 5.48 11.84 -13.79
C LYS A 119 4.38 11.29 -12.90
N GLU A 120 3.26 12.01 -12.88
CA GLU A 120 2.03 11.58 -12.23
C GLU A 120 1.11 10.87 -13.23
N LYS A 121 0.44 9.78 -12.81
CA LYS A 121 -0.52 9.04 -13.63
C LYS A 121 -1.73 8.62 -12.81
N PRO A 122 -2.96 8.72 -13.34
CA PRO A 122 -4.14 8.18 -12.68
C PRO A 122 -4.05 6.66 -12.60
N LEU A 123 -4.42 6.12 -11.44
CA LEU A 123 -4.51 4.68 -11.22
C LEU A 123 -5.88 4.19 -11.69
N LYS A 124 -5.91 3.11 -12.48
CA LYS A 124 -7.14 2.51 -13.05
C LYS A 124 -7.40 1.08 -12.57
N ASN A 125 -6.38 0.42 -12.04
CA ASN A 125 -6.46 -0.94 -11.52
C ASN A 125 -6.24 -0.91 -10.02
N PHE A 126 -7.00 -1.68 -9.26
CA PHE A 126 -6.99 -1.66 -7.80
C PHE A 126 -6.80 -3.05 -7.18
N GLY A 127 -6.18 -3.98 -7.90
CA GLY A 127 -5.88 -5.31 -7.35
C GLY A 127 -6.99 -6.32 -7.57
N PHE A 128 -7.19 -7.18 -6.57
CA PHE A 128 -8.09 -8.33 -6.62
C PHE A 128 -9.56 -7.93 -6.56
N ASP A 129 -10.41 -8.68 -7.27
CA ASP A 129 -11.87 -8.56 -7.25
C ASP A 129 -12.44 -9.93 -7.61
N HIS A 130 -13.21 -10.53 -6.69
CA HIS A 130 -13.79 -11.86 -6.83
C HIS A 130 -14.63 -12.04 -8.10
N PHE A 131 -15.26 -10.96 -8.59
CA PHE A 131 -16.21 -11.02 -9.71
C PHE A 131 -15.67 -10.37 -10.97
N ARG A 132 -14.41 -9.89 -10.97
CA ARG A 132 -13.78 -9.36 -12.17
C ARG A 132 -13.58 -10.51 -13.18
N LYS A 133 -14.19 -10.34 -14.35
CA LYS A 133 -13.97 -11.25 -15.49
C LYS A 133 -12.52 -11.17 -15.96
N ALA A 134 -11.90 -12.32 -16.18
CA ALA A 134 -10.55 -12.47 -16.71
C ALA A 134 -10.43 -11.98 -18.15
#